data_AF-A0A937ZWQ1-F1
#
_entry.id   AF-A0A937ZWQ1-F1
#
_cell.length_a   1.000
_cell.length_b   1.000
_cell.length_c   1.000
_cell.angle_alpha   90.00
_cell.angle_beta   90.00
_cell.angle_gamma   90.00
#
_symmetry.space_group_name_H-M   'P 1'
#
loop_
_entity.id
_entity.type
_entity.pdbx_description
1 polymer ?
#
loop_
_entity_poly.entity_id
_entity_poly.type
_entity_poly.pdbx_seq_one_letter_code
_entity_poly.pdbx_strand_id
1 'polypeptide(L)'
;MPRRRRRHRAGLHGPSSRLRRAADAGAAGGDPRRDLPLHRLHGQRRHRARPPCADRHHHPHRRQRRGGRLRRHQPAGAGADLSGAQAAAYFAFRCVTDPSIPNNHGCYRPIEVIAPRGCLLNPHPGAPVAIRAHTLKRAADAVLGALVQAVPDRVPAAPAGSISCVSFGGQRADGARFGLSDLTAGGAGARPDIDGIEALDTDVSNCMNVPAEAIEMSYPLRVLHYRLRRDSGGAGRMRGGTGVDRALAVTVGRIVASYRSERHYTSPWGLFGGRAAPRWETEVRRADGGIEAIPSKARITLEAGDVLRVLTGGGGGYGDPYERPAGAVLADVLDGKVSVAAAQDSYGVAIDGHAVDDASTSRLRAARQSTKVVNTIYDRGDSA
;
A
#
# COMPACT_ATOMS: atom_id res chain seq x y z
N MET A 1 31.76 9.42 -52.04
CA MET A 1 30.29 9.50 -52.21
C MET A 1 29.61 8.69 -51.09
N PRO A 2 29.04 9.34 -50.05
CA PRO A 2 28.77 8.70 -48.76
C PRO A 2 27.37 8.08 -48.63
N ARG A 3 27.29 6.96 -47.89
CA ARG A 3 26.06 6.25 -47.51
C ARG A 3 25.30 7.04 -46.43
N ARG A 4 24.05 7.39 -46.70
CA ARG A 4 23.09 7.99 -45.74
C ARG A 4 22.78 7.02 -44.60
N ARG A 5 23.17 7.36 -43.36
CA ARG A 5 22.58 6.76 -42.14
C ARG A 5 21.32 7.54 -41.75
N ARG A 6 20.20 6.83 -41.59
CA ARG A 6 18.92 7.37 -41.07
C ARG A 6 19.11 7.90 -39.64
N ARG A 7 18.83 9.19 -39.44
CA ARG A 7 18.64 9.81 -38.11
C ARG A 7 17.17 9.68 -37.72
N HIS A 8 16.84 8.82 -36.75
CA HIS A 8 15.49 8.73 -36.17
C HIS A 8 15.42 9.01 -34.66
N ARG A 9 16.46 9.61 -34.06
CA ARG A 9 16.51 9.85 -32.60
C ARG A 9 16.56 11.30 -32.13
N ALA A 10 16.42 12.29 -33.03
CA ALA A 10 16.60 13.70 -32.69
C ALA A 10 15.34 14.57 -32.87
N GLY A 11 14.14 13.99 -32.69
CA GLY A 11 12.86 14.72 -32.81
C GLY A 11 12.09 14.91 -31.51
N LEU A 12 12.56 14.36 -30.38
CA LEU A 12 11.83 14.40 -29.09
C LEU A 12 12.38 15.44 -28.09
N HIS A 13 13.32 16.28 -28.52
CA HIS A 13 13.92 17.32 -27.68
C HIS A 13 13.94 18.69 -28.39
N GLY A 14 12.87 19.47 -28.18
CA GLY A 14 12.76 20.95 -28.33
C GLY A 14 12.08 21.48 -29.61
N PRO A 15 11.34 22.62 -29.60
CA PRO A 15 11.17 23.63 -28.55
C PRO A 15 9.68 23.94 -28.21
N SER A 16 9.26 23.78 -26.95
CA SER A 16 7.96 24.28 -26.46
C SER A 16 8.07 25.74 -26.01
N SER A 17 8.42 26.64 -26.93
CA SER A 17 8.48 28.10 -26.70
C SER A 17 7.73 28.95 -27.72
N ARG A 18 6.85 28.34 -28.54
CA ARG A 18 5.92 29.07 -29.42
C ARG A 18 4.53 28.46 -29.37
N LEU A 19 3.80 28.71 -28.29
CA LEU A 19 2.33 28.59 -28.18
C LEU A 19 1.85 29.48 -27.03
N ARG A 20 2.27 30.75 -27.06
CA ARG A 20 1.56 31.87 -26.42
C ARG A 20 1.06 32.73 -27.57
N ARG A 21 -0.26 32.95 -27.64
CA ARG A 21 -1.04 33.60 -28.72
C ARG A 21 -1.54 32.65 -29.82
N ALA A 22 -2.58 31.89 -29.49
CA ALA A 22 -3.64 31.46 -30.42
C ALA A 22 -4.67 30.65 -29.63
N ALA A 23 -5.35 31.29 -28.68
CA ALA A 23 -6.56 30.78 -28.02
C ALA A 23 -7.29 31.97 -27.40
N ASP A 24 -7.49 33.02 -28.18
CA ASP A 24 -8.38 34.15 -27.93
C ASP A 24 -9.06 34.46 -29.27
N ALA A 25 -10.09 33.69 -29.60
CA ALA A 25 -11.13 34.02 -30.58
C ALA A 25 -12.08 32.82 -30.69
N GLY A 26 -13.33 32.99 -30.23
CA GLY A 26 -14.43 32.10 -30.59
C GLY A 26 -15.10 31.35 -29.44
N ALA A 27 -15.68 32.07 -28.49
CA ALA A 27 -16.87 31.61 -27.75
C ALA A 27 -17.58 32.84 -27.15
N ALA A 28 -18.40 33.49 -27.96
CA ALA A 28 -19.41 34.43 -27.48
C ALA A 28 -20.66 33.62 -27.12
N GLY A 29 -21.20 33.82 -25.91
CA GLY A 29 -22.57 33.45 -25.57
C GLY A 29 -22.77 32.90 -24.16
N GLY A 30 -23.04 33.80 -23.20
CA GLY A 30 -23.79 33.47 -21.98
C GLY A 30 -23.01 33.51 -20.66
N ASP A 31 -23.02 34.67 -20.01
CA ASP A 31 -22.76 34.85 -18.57
C ASP A 31 -24.11 35.17 -17.89
N PRO A 32 -24.33 34.77 -16.61
CA PRO A 32 -24.18 35.81 -15.58
C PRO A 32 -23.53 35.35 -14.27
N ARG A 33 -22.42 36.00 -13.96
CA ARG A 33 -22.05 36.74 -12.74
C ARG A 33 -22.27 36.06 -11.40
N ARG A 34 -21.15 35.87 -10.69
CA ARG A 34 -20.94 36.46 -9.35
C ARG A 34 -19.48 36.88 -9.18
N ASP A 35 -19.28 38.19 -9.18
CA ASP A 35 -18.04 38.90 -8.88
C ASP A 35 -17.56 38.68 -7.45
N LEU A 36 -16.24 38.63 -7.26
CA LEU A 36 -15.54 39.10 -6.04
C LEU A 36 -14.09 39.49 -6.40
N PRO A 37 -13.56 40.62 -5.90
CA PRO A 37 -12.46 41.34 -6.55
C PRO A 37 -11.06 40.90 -6.11
N LEU A 38 -10.13 40.91 -7.07
CA LEU A 38 -8.68 40.80 -6.88
C LEU A 38 -8.11 42.12 -6.33
N HIS A 39 -7.65 42.13 -5.08
CA HIS A 39 -6.71 43.14 -4.60
C HIS A 39 -5.26 42.62 -4.63
N ARG A 40 -4.42 43.34 -5.36
CA ARG A 40 -2.95 43.27 -5.32
C ARG A 40 -2.45 43.68 -3.93
N LEU A 41 -1.63 42.84 -3.30
CA LEU A 41 -0.67 43.27 -2.28
C LEU A 41 0.68 42.57 -2.50
N HIS A 42 1.65 43.34 -2.97
CA HIS A 42 3.08 43.05 -2.80
C HIS A 42 3.44 43.29 -1.32
N GLY A 43 4.11 42.33 -0.67
CA GLY A 43 4.72 42.59 0.64
C GLY A 43 4.90 41.36 1.52
N GLN A 44 6.08 40.75 1.44
CA GLN A 44 6.81 40.02 2.48
C GLN A 44 6.06 39.40 3.68
N ARG A 45 6.09 38.05 3.78
CA ARG A 45 6.69 37.28 4.90
C ARG A 45 6.59 35.79 4.61
N ARG A 46 7.75 35.12 4.51
CA ARG A 46 7.84 33.66 4.32
C ARG A 46 7.51 32.95 5.63
N HIS A 47 6.27 32.49 5.79
CA HIS A 47 5.94 31.54 6.85
C HIS A 47 6.38 30.13 6.42
N ARG A 48 7.46 29.64 7.05
CA ARG A 48 7.87 28.22 6.98
C ARG A 48 6.87 27.40 7.79
N ALA A 49 5.98 26.68 7.12
CA ALA A 49 5.23 25.59 7.74
C ALA A 49 6.18 24.39 7.94
N ARG A 50 6.41 24.00 9.20
CA ARG A 50 7.04 22.72 9.55
C ARG A 50 5.95 21.64 9.55
N PRO A 51 6.17 20.46 8.94
CA PRO A 51 5.24 19.35 9.13
C PRO A 51 5.35 18.81 10.57
N PRO A 52 4.23 18.51 11.27
CA PRO A 52 4.27 17.88 12.58
C PRO A 52 4.44 16.37 12.39
N CYS A 53 5.63 15.85 12.68
CA CYS A 53 5.87 14.41 12.84
C CYS A 53 7.00 14.22 13.84
N ALA A 54 6.64 14.10 15.12
CA ALA A 54 7.51 13.58 16.16
C ALA A 54 6.65 13.10 17.34
N ASP A 55 5.89 12.02 17.16
CA ASP A 55 5.45 11.25 18.33
C ASP A 55 6.64 10.51 18.91
N ARG A 56 6.98 10.89 20.15
CA ARG A 56 8.04 10.28 20.95
C ARG A 56 7.40 9.24 21.86
N HIS A 57 7.46 7.97 21.47
CA HIS A 57 7.39 6.87 22.42
C HIS A 57 8.75 6.17 22.49
N HIS A 58 9.40 6.30 23.65
CA HIS A 58 10.68 5.70 23.99
C HIS A 58 10.45 4.78 25.19
N HIS A 59 10.53 3.47 25.00
CA HIS A 59 10.79 2.53 26.09
C HIS A 59 12.30 2.24 26.18
N PRO A 60 12.87 2.01 27.38
CA PRO A 60 14.27 2.29 27.64
C PRO A 60 15.13 1.05 27.42
N HIS A 61 16.05 1.11 26.45
CA HIS A 61 17.25 0.30 26.48
C HIS A 61 18.43 1.13 27.00
N ARG A 62 19.14 0.55 27.98
CA ARG A 62 20.29 1.10 28.71
C ARG A 62 21.20 1.96 27.83
N ARG A 63 21.31 3.24 28.18
CA ARG A 63 22.26 4.19 27.60
C ARG A 63 23.65 3.95 28.19
N GLN A 64 24.54 3.32 27.45
CA GLN A 64 25.98 3.48 27.67
C GLN A 64 26.45 4.69 26.86
N ARG A 65 26.75 5.79 27.54
CA ARG A 65 27.35 6.99 26.94
C ARG A 65 28.84 6.75 26.70
N ARG A 66 29.26 6.72 25.44
CA ARG A 66 30.63 7.12 25.02
C ARG A 66 30.51 8.08 23.85
N GLY A 67 31.25 9.18 23.93
CA GLY A 67 31.19 10.32 23.02
C GLY A 67 31.44 9.93 21.56
N GLY A 68 30.48 10.26 20.71
CA GLY A 68 30.53 10.05 19.26
C GLY A 68 29.20 10.52 18.67
N ARG A 69 29.23 11.29 17.58
CA ARG A 69 28.05 11.85 16.90
C ARG A 69 26.95 10.79 16.78
N LEU A 70 25.74 11.12 17.25
CA LEU A 70 24.52 10.32 17.07
C LEU A 70 24.29 10.04 15.58
N ARG A 71 24.82 8.93 15.07
CA ARG A 71 24.36 8.35 13.81
C ARG A 71 22.92 7.91 14.08
N ARG A 72 21.95 8.56 13.43
CA ARG A 72 20.58 8.05 13.40
C ARG A 72 20.66 6.64 12.80
N HIS A 73 20.46 5.64 13.64
CA HIS A 73 20.50 4.24 13.23
C HIS A 73 19.38 4.06 12.19
N GLN A 74 19.75 3.79 10.93
CA GLN A 74 18.76 3.43 9.92
C GLN A 74 18.30 2.00 10.21
N PRO A 75 16.99 1.71 10.19
CA PRO A 75 16.49 0.36 10.39
C PRO A 75 16.88 -0.54 9.22
N ALA A 76 17.57 -1.64 9.54
CA ALA A 76 17.74 -2.88 8.76
C ALA A 76 17.53 -2.81 7.22
N GLY A 77 18.36 -2.05 6.49
CA GLY A 77 18.40 -2.11 5.02
C GLY A 77 17.20 -1.55 4.26
N ALA A 78 16.32 -0.80 4.93
CA ALA A 78 15.12 -0.21 4.34
C ALA A 78 15.37 1.15 3.65
N GLY A 79 16.62 1.63 3.56
CA GLY A 79 16.91 2.88 2.86
C GLY A 79 16.50 2.81 1.38
N ALA A 80 16.06 3.94 0.82
CA ALA A 80 15.88 4.11 -0.61
C ALA A 80 16.69 5.33 -1.06
N ASP A 81 17.37 5.22 -2.19
CA ASP A 81 18.12 6.33 -2.76
C ASP A 81 17.20 7.42 -3.33
N LEU A 82 17.78 8.59 -3.62
CA LEU A 82 17.02 9.74 -4.09
C LEU A 82 16.22 9.44 -5.36
N SER A 83 16.74 8.59 -6.26
CA SER A 83 16.02 8.20 -7.48
C SER A 83 14.75 7.42 -7.17
N GLY A 84 14.78 6.57 -6.14
CA GLY A 84 13.60 5.86 -5.65
C GLY A 84 12.56 6.82 -5.08
N ALA A 85 12.98 7.82 -4.30
CA ALA A 85 12.09 8.85 -3.77
C ALA A 85 11.40 9.64 -4.90
N GLN A 86 12.15 9.98 -5.95
CA GLN A 86 11.62 10.61 -7.16
C GLN A 86 10.61 9.71 -7.86
N ALA A 87 10.93 8.43 -8.05
CA ALA A 87 10.03 7.48 -8.68
C ALA A 87 8.70 7.33 -7.94
N ALA A 88 8.72 7.28 -6.60
CA ALA A 88 7.51 7.21 -5.78
C ALA A 88 6.63 8.47 -5.93
N ALA A 89 7.24 9.66 -5.94
CA ALA A 89 6.51 10.91 -6.16
C ALA A 89 5.93 10.97 -7.58
N TYR A 90 6.73 10.64 -8.60
CA TYR A 90 6.28 10.63 -9.99
C TYR A 90 5.14 9.66 -10.24
N PHE A 91 5.22 8.47 -9.65
CA PHE A 91 4.13 7.49 -9.67
C PHE A 91 2.83 8.11 -9.12
N ALA A 92 2.86 8.66 -7.91
CA ALA A 92 1.68 9.25 -7.27
C ALA A 92 1.05 10.36 -8.12
N PHE A 93 1.87 11.28 -8.66
CA PHE A 93 1.38 12.33 -9.56
C PHE A 93 0.83 11.77 -10.86
N ARG A 94 1.42 10.71 -11.43
CA ARG A 94 0.90 10.08 -12.66
C ARG A 94 -0.44 9.40 -12.45
N CYS A 95 -0.68 8.81 -11.28
CA CYS A 95 -1.98 8.22 -10.94
C CYS A 95 -3.12 9.26 -10.92
N VAL A 96 -2.83 10.50 -10.53
CA VAL A 96 -3.85 11.56 -10.38
C VAL A 96 -3.84 12.59 -11.51
N THR A 97 -3.00 12.43 -12.54
CA THR A 97 -2.97 13.32 -13.71
C THR A 97 -3.61 12.65 -14.91
N ASP A 98 -3.77 13.38 -16.01
CA ASP A 98 -4.40 12.85 -17.22
C ASP A 98 -3.61 11.63 -17.76
N PRO A 99 -4.26 10.47 -17.99
CA PRO A 99 -3.59 9.27 -18.49
C PRO A 99 -3.06 9.42 -19.92
N SER A 100 -3.58 10.37 -20.71
CA SER A 100 -3.12 10.65 -22.08
C SER A 100 -1.74 11.30 -22.14
N ILE A 101 -1.28 11.90 -21.02
CA ILE A 101 0.06 12.51 -20.95
C ILE A 101 1.13 11.42 -21.13
N PRO A 102 2.02 11.54 -22.13
CA PRO A 102 3.06 10.54 -22.35
C PRO A 102 4.04 10.46 -21.18
N ASN A 103 4.44 9.24 -20.83
CA ASN A 103 5.43 8.99 -19.78
C ASN A 103 6.85 9.31 -20.27
N ASN A 104 7.24 10.58 -20.16
CA ASN A 104 8.59 11.06 -20.46
C ASN A 104 9.03 12.14 -19.47
N HIS A 105 10.30 12.53 -19.50
CA HIS A 105 10.85 13.51 -18.54
C HIS A 105 10.12 14.86 -18.51
N GLY A 106 9.44 15.25 -19.60
CA GLY A 106 8.67 16.48 -19.66
C GLY A 106 7.51 16.56 -18.67
N CYS A 107 6.86 15.42 -18.37
CA CYS A 107 5.76 15.39 -17.41
C CYS A 107 6.21 15.49 -15.95
N TYR A 108 7.48 15.19 -15.66
CA TYR A 108 8.07 15.28 -14.32
C TYR A 108 8.78 16.60 -14.05
N ARG A 109 9.08 17.39 -15.09
CA ARG A 109 9.73 18.71 -14.97
C ARG A 109 9.07 19.66 -13.96
N PRO A 110 7.73 19.67 -13.76
CA PRO A 110 7.08 20.52 -12.75
C PRO A 110 7.23 20.03 -11.30
N ILE A 111 7.78 18.84 -11.07
CA ILE A 111 7.83 18.19 -9.75
C ILE A 111 9.25 18.31 -9.18
N GLU A 112 9.39 19.03 -8.07
CA GLU A 112 10.63 19.09 -7.31
C GLU A 112 10.55 18.15 -6.10
N VAL A 113 11.49 17.20 -6.00
CA VAL A 113 11.57 16.24 -4.89
C VAL A 113 12.72 16.62 -3.97
N ILE A 114 12.38 17.12 -2.79
CA ILE A 114 13.35 17.56 -1.78
C ILE A 114 13.48 16.46 -0.71
N ALA A 115 14.53 15.65 -0.79
CA ALA A 115 14.88 14.66 0.23
C ALA A 115 16.25 15.02 0.86
N PRO A 116 16.29 15.49 2.12
CA PRO A 116 17.55 15.85 2.77
C PRO A 116 18.54 14.68 2.85
N ARG A 117 19.82 14.94 2.58
CA ARG A 117 20.87 13.90 2.66
C ARG A 117 20.95 13.29 4.05
N GLY A 118 21.09 11.97 4.11
CA GLY A 118 21.08 11.17 5.34
C GLY A 118 19.70 10.72 5.81
N CYS A 119 18.61 11.14 5.14
CA CYS A 119 17.27 10.63 5.46
C CYS A 119 17.05 9.22 4.88
N LEU A 120 15.92 8.59 5.22
CA LEU A 120 15.57 7.25 4.74
C LEU A 120 15.48 7.16 3.21
N LEU A 121 15.05 8.26 2.57
CA LEU A 121 14.85 8.40 1.13
C LEU A 121 16.04 9.05 0.39
N ASN A 122 17.12 9.38 1.10
CA ASN A 122 18.36 9.91 0.51
C ASN A 122 19.55 9.59 1.43
N PRO A 123 19.88 8.31 1.65
CA PRO A 123 20.90 7.90 2.59
C PRO A 123 22.31 8.24 2.09
N HIS A 124 23.30 8.17 2.98
CA HIS A 124 24.70 8.29 2.58
C HIS A 124 25.13 7.06 1.75
N PRO A 125 26.07 7.22 0.80
CA PRO A 125 26.69 6.08 0.12
C PRO A 125 27.20 5.03 1.12
N GLY A 126 26.99 3.75 0.79
CA GLY A 126 27.32 2.62 1.68
C GLY A 126 26.22 2.27 2.70
N ALA A 127 25.14 3.04 2.79
CA ALA A 127 23.97 2.65 3.57
C ALA A 127 23.24 1.46 2.93
N PRO A 128 22.64 0.56 3.72
CA PRO A 128 21.95 -0.61 3.21
C PRO A 128 20.58 -0.23 2.63
N VAL A 129 20.32 -0.66 1.38
CA VAL A 129 19.11 -0.35 0.59
C VAL A 129 18.43 -1.60 0.01
N ALA A 130 18.73 -2.76 0.59
CA ALA A 130 18.33 -4.07 0.07
C ALA A 130 16.81 -4.27 0.04
N ILE A 131 16.06 -3.60 0.92
CA ILE A 131 14.60 -3.76 1.07
C ILE A 131 13.84 -2.46 0.75
N ARG A 132 14.38 -1.64 -0.16
CA ARG A 132 13.83 -0.33 -0.52
C ARG A 132 12.39 -0.37 -1.02
N ALA A 133 11.92 -1.49 -1.57
CA ALA A 133 10.59 -1.61 -2.15
C ALA A 133 9.48 -1.21 -1.17
N HIS A 134 9.53 -1.64 0.10
CA HIS A 134 8.51 -1.25 1.07
C HIS A 134 8.54 0.26 1.38
N THR A 135 9.74 0.82 1.49
CA THR A 135 9.94 2.25 1.71
C THR A 135 9.37 3.07 0.56
N LEU A 136 9.56 2.62 -0.68
CA LEU A 136 9.03 3.31 -1.86
C LEU A 136 7.50 3.21 -1.97
N LYS A 137 6.91 2.03 -1.68
CA LYS A 137 5.46 1.88 -1.61
C LYS A 137 4.87 2.83 -0.56
N ARG A 138 5.48 2.90 0.63
CA ARG A 138 5.08 3.83 1.70
C ARG A 138 5.26 5.30 1.35
N ALA A 139 6.33 5.66 0.66
CA ALA A 139 6.53 7.02 0.18
C ALA A 139 5.44 7.41 -0.83
N ALA A 140 5.11 6.53 -1.77
CA ALA A 140 4.04 6.75 -2.74
C ALA A 140 2.68 6.96 -2.03
N ASP A 141 2.35 6.12 -1.04
CA ASP A 141 1.10 6.28 -0.28
C ASP A 141 1.06 7.57 0.53
N ALA A 142 2.19 8.01 1.08
CA ALA A 142 2.25 9.28 1.81
C ALA A 142 1.99 10.47 0.88
N VAL A 143 2.51 10.42 -0.36
CA VAL A 143 2.25 11.44 -1.39
C VAL A 143 0.80 11.40 -1.84
N LEU A 144 0.25 10.21 -2.15
CA LEU A 144 -1.16 10.05 -2.50
C LEU A 144 -2.07 10.53 -1.36
N GLY A 145 -1.76 10.15 -0.12
CA GLY A 145 -2.45 10.63 1.07
C GLY A 145 -2.44 12.15 1.16
N ALA A 146 -1.32 12.82 0.90
CA ALA A 146 -1.30 14.28 0.86
C ALA A 146 -2.19 14.86 -0.24
N LEU A 147 -2.26 14.21 -1.41
CA LEU A 147 -3.07 14.64 -2.56
C LEU A 147 -4.58 14.49 -2.36
N VAL A 148 -5.04 13.68 -1.39
CA VAL A 148 -6.47 13.55 -1.04
C VAL A 148 -7.09 14.92 -0.73
N GLN A 149 -6.33 15.85 -0.15
CA GLN A 149 -6.82 17.20 0.16
C GLN A 149 -6.98 18.09 -1.08
N ALA A 150 -6.27 17.79 -2.16
CA ALA A 150 -6.27 18.60 -3.38
C ALA A 150 -7.18 18.03 -4.47
N VAL A 151 -7.25 16.71 -4.60
CA VAL A 151 -8.05 16.00 -5.62
C VAL A 151 -8.77 14.79 -5.01
N PRO A 152 -9.69 15.01 -4.04
CA PRO A 152 -10.31 13.95 -3.24
C PRO A 152 -11.02 12.87 -4.07
N ASP A 153 -11.61 13.27 -5.19
CA ASP A 153 -12.40 12.38 -6.07
C ASP A 153 -11.53 11.50 -6.99
N ARG A 154 -10.19 11.63 -6.93
CA ARG A 154 -9.25 10.90 -7.78
C ARG A 154 -8.30 9.99 -7.01
N VAL A 155 -8.28 10.08 -5.69
CA VAL A 155 -7.32 9.34 -4.86
C VAL A 155 -8.01 8.16 -4.18
N PRO A 156 -7.51 6.93 -4.35
CA PRO A 156 -8.00 5.79 -3.59
C PRO A 156 -7.59 5.88 -2.12
N ALA A 157 -8.28 5.12 -1.26
CA ALA A 157 -7.79 4.80 0.08
C ALA A 157 -6.44 4.07 0.01
N ALA A 158 -5.75 3.92 1.15
CA ALA A 158 -4.43 3.33 1.13
C ALA A 158 -4.47 1.87 0.61
N PRO A 159 -3.59 1.50 -0.33
CA PRO A 159 -3.35 0.10 -0.62
C PRO A 159 -2.64 -0.56 0.58
N ALA A 160 -2.57 -1.89 0.56
CA ALA A 160 -1.71 -2.63 1.49
C ALA A 160 -0.28 -2.05 1.46
N GLY A 161 0.19 -1.65 0.27
CA GLY A 161 1.47 -1.00 -0.08
C GLY A 161 2.67 -1.59 0.65
N SER A 162 2.63 -2.90 0.77
CA SER A 162 3.75 -3.76 1.12
C SER A 162 3.59 -5.03 0.28
N ILE A 163 4.68 -5.74 0.11
CA ILE A 163 4.71 -7.07 -0.49
C ILE A 163 5.51 -7.96 0.46
N SER A 164 4.97 -9.08 0.89
CA SER A 164 5.75 -10.01 1.73
C SER A 164 6.79 -10.66 0.84
N CYS A 165 8.07 -10.49 1.16
CA CYS A 165 9.15 -11.13 0.44
C CYS A 165 9.81 -12.18 1.34
N VAL A 166 9.68 -13.44 0.95
CA VAL A 166 10.29 -14.57 1.65
C VAL A 166 11.30 -15.22 0.75
N SER A 167 12.59 -15.12 1.09
CA SER A 167 13.64 -15.82 0.37
C SER A 167 14.02 -17.09 1.11
N PHE A 168 13.76 -18.25 0.53
CA PHE A 168 14.17 -19.55 1.06
C PHE A 168 15.50 -19.98 0.46
N GLY A 169 16.36 -20.55 1.30
CA GLY A 169 17.61 -21.18 0.88
C GLY A 169 17.84 -22.46 1.67
N GLY A 170 18.33 -23.49 1.00
CA GLY A 170 18.57 -24.79 1.59
C GLY A 170 19.12 -25.79 0.58
N GLN A 171 18.98 -27.07 0.91
CA GLN A 171 19.30 -28.17 0.02
C GLN A 171 18.03 -28.98 -0.28
N ARG A 172 17.94 -29.49 -1.50
CA ARG A 172 16.93 -30.46 -1.93
C ARG A 172 17.31 -31.86 -1.45
N ALA A 173 16.40 -32.83 -1.62
CA ALA A 173 16.63 -34.23 -1.26
C ALA A 173 17.84 -34.86 -1.98
N ASP A 174 18.15 -34.40 -3.20
CA ASP A 174 19.31 -34.82 -3.99
C ASP A 174 20.63 -34.13 -3.57
N GLY A 175 20.61 -33.30 -2.53
CA GLY A 175 21.76 -32.51 -2.05
C GLY A 175 22.01 -31.22 -2.84
N ALA A 176 21.28 -30.96 -3.93
CA ALA A 176 21.45 -29.74 -4.70
C ALA A 176 20.98 -28.51 -3.90
N ARG A 177 21.75 -27.43 -3.96
CA ARG A 177 21.37 -26.15 -3.33
C ARG A 177 20.24 -25.49 -4.13
N PHE A 178 19.32 -24.85 -3.44
CA PHE A 178 18.26 -24.07 -4.06
C PHE A 178 18.13 -22.68 -3.43
N GLY A 179 17.56 -21.77 -4.20
CA GLY A 179 17.08 -20.48 -3.73
C GLY A 179 15.73 -20.17 -4.36
N LEU A 180 14.76 -19.80 -3.54
CA LEU A 180 13.44 -19.33 -3.97
C LEU A 180 13.22 -17.94 -3.37
N SER A 181 12.75 -16.98 -4.16
CA SER A 181 12.17 -15.74 -3.64
C SER A 181 10.70 -15.73 -3.95
N ASP A 182 9.89 -15.90 -2.91
CA ASP A 182 8.45 -15.87 -3.00
C ASP A 182 7.92 -14.50 -2.58
N LEU A 183 6.92 -14.02 -3.32
CA LEU A 183 6.31 -12.72 -3.14
C LEU A 183 4.81 -12.92 -2.91
N THR A 184 4.30 -12.37 -1.82
CA THR A 184 2.86 -12.42 -1.50
C THR A 184 2.31 -11.00 -1.37
N ALA A 185 1.33 -10.69 -2.21
CA ALA A 185 0.69 -9.38 -2.29
C ALA A 185 -0.36 -9.17 -1.18
N GLY A 186 -0.78 -7.92 -1.01
CA GLY A 186 -1.95 -7.56 -0.20
C GLY A 186 -3.15 -7.22 -1.09
N GLY A 187 -4.00 -6.30 -0.66
CA GLY A 187 -5.09 -5.76 -1.47
C GLY A 187 -4.89 -4.28 -1.85
N ALA A 188 -5.57 -3.85 -2.91
CA ALA A 188 -5.62 -2.45 -3.32
C ALA A 188 -6.61 -1.66 -2.45
N GLY A 189 -6.40 -0.35 -2.32
CA GLY A 189 -7.32 0.54 -1.62
C GLY A 189 -8.62 0.76 -2.41
N ALA A 190 -9.71 0.98 -1.68
CA ALA A 190 -10.99 1.33 -2.29
C ALA A 190 -10.91 2.68 -3.01
N ARG A 191 -11.59 2.80 -4.15
CA ARG A 191 -11.76 4.06 -4.90
C ARG A 191 -13.09 4.71 -4.52
N PRO A 192 -13.32 5.99 -4.89
CA PRO A 192 -14.57 6.67 -4.57
C PRO A 192 -15.84 5.96 -5.08
N ASP A 193 -15.70 5.23 -6.18
CA ASP A 193 -16.77 4.67 -7.00
C ASP A 193 -16.71 3.13 -7.14
N ILE A 194 -15.64 2.47 -6.67
CA ILE A 194 -15.48 1.02 -6.82
C ILE A 194 -14.59 0.42 -5.72
N ASP A 195 -14.88 -0.82 -5.35
CA ASP A 195 -14.08 -1.60 -4.40
C ASP A 195 -12.61 -1.75 -4.84
N GLY A 196 -11.75 -1.93 -3.85
CA GLY A 196 -10.35 -2.26 -4.05
C GLY A 196 -10.18 -3.70 -4.56
N ILE A 197 -9.23 -3.89 -5.47
CA ILE A 197 -8.92 -5.19 -6.07
C ILE A 197 -8.17 -6.06 -5.05
N GLU A 198 -8.57 -7.32 -4.98
CA GLU A 198 -8.18 -8.37 -4.07
C GLU A 198 -6.84 -8.96 -4.49
N ALA A 199 -5.99 -9.28 -3.51
CA ALA A 199 -4.73 -10.01 -3.74
C ALA A 199 -3.84 -9.42 -4.86
N LEU A 200 -3.87 -8.09 -5.05
CA LEU A 200 -3.16 -7.40 -6.11
C LEU A 200 -1.87 -6.73 -5.61
N ASP A 201 -0.75 -7.02 -6.29
CA ASP A 201 0.43 -6.17 -6.15
C ASP A 201 0.26 -4.91 -6.99
N THR A 202 -0.01 -3.80 -6.32
CA THR A 202 -0.24 -2.48 -6.93
C THR A 202 0.86 -1.49 -6.53
N ASP A 203 0.73 -0.24 -6.96
CA ASP A 203 1.56 0.91 -6.57
C ASP A 203 2.87 0.97 -7.37
N VAL A 204 4.01 0.99 -6.68
CA VAL A 204 5.34 1.07 -7.30
C VAL A 204 5.94 -0.30 -7.67
N SER A 205 5.14 -1.37 -7.66
CA SER A 205 5.52 -2.71 -8.15
C SER A 205 4.37 -3.40 -8.87
N ASN A 206 4.68 -4.47 -9.62
CA ASN A 206 3.72 -5.28 -10.38
C ASN A 206 4.27 -6.70 -10.52
N CYS A 207 4.28 -7.45 -9.43
CA CYS A 207 4.81 -8.81 -9.38
C CYS A 207 3.70 -9.86 -9.44
N MET A 208 3.85 -10.84 -10.34
CA MET A 208 3.02 -12.04 -10.35
C MET A 208 3.43 -13.00 -9.22
N ASN A 209 2.48 -13.77 -8.71
CA ASN A 209 2.76 -14.85 -7.78
C ASN A 209 3.49 -16.01 -8.47
N VAL A 210 4.24 -16.79 -7.70
CA VAL A 210 4.83 -18.04 -8.18
C VAL A 210 3.76 -19.14 -8.13
N PRO A 211 3.50 -19.88 -9.22
CA PRO A 211 2.52 -20.98 -9.23
C PRO A 211 2.85 -22.05 -8.19
N ALA A 212 1.82 -22.64 -7.57
CA ALA A 212 2.01 -23.67 -6.55
C ALA A 212 2.76 -24.89 -7.11
N GLU A 213 2.37 -25.37 -8.29
CA GLU A 213 3.01 -26.50 -8.97
C GLU A 213 4.50 -26.25 -9.23
N ALA A 214 4.86 -25.05 -9.68
CA ALA A 214 6.25 -24.66 -9.91
C ALA A 214 7.07 -24.69 -8.59
N ILE A 215 6.44 -24.29 -7.48
CA ILE A 215 7.07 -24.38 -6.16
C ILE A 215 7.30 -25.84 -5.77
N GLU A 216 6.27 -26.67 -5.84
CA GLU A 216 6.29 -28.05 -5.37
C GLU A 216 7.18 -28.96 -6.21
N MET A 217 7.31 -28.69 -7.52
CA MET A 217 8.20 -29.41 -8.42
C MET A 217 9.69 -29.12 -8.15
N SER A 218 9.99 -27.88 -7.74
CA SER A 218 11.37 -27.37 -7.76
C SER A 218 12.00 -27.28 -6.37
N TYR A 219 11.19 -27.19 -5.32
CA TYR A 219 11.65 -26.88 -3.96
C TYR A 219 11.08 -27.86 -2.93
N PRO A 220 11.75 -28.07 -1.79
CA PRO A 220 11.25 -28.89 -0.69
C PRO A 220 10.18 -28.15 0.13
N LEU A 221 9.17 -27.64 -0.57
CA LEU A 221 8.08 -26.84 -0.04
C LEU A 221 6.77 -27.37 -0.64
N ARG A 222 5.72 -27.42 0.18
CA ARG A 222 4.36 -27.72 -0.24
C ARG A 222 3.44 -26.55 0.04
N VAL A 223 2.64 -26.14 -0.94
CA VAL A 223 1.62 -25.12 -0.75
C VAL A 223 0.39 -25.79 -0.13
N LEU A 224 0.14 -25.53 1.14
CA LEU A 224 -1.04 -26.10 1.81
C LEU A 224 -2.31 -25.39 1.37
N HIS A 225 -2.25 -24.07 1.29
CA HIS A 225 -3.33 -23.26 0.75
C HIS A 225 -2.81 -21.89 0.30
N TYR A 226 -3.52 -21.31 -0.66
CA TYR A 226 -3.39 -19.93 -1.08
C TYR A 226 -4.82 -19.41 -1.32
N ARG A 227 -5.32 -18.59 -0.41
CA ARG A 227 -6.70 -18.08 -0.44
C ARG A 227 -6.77 -16.62 -0.04
N LEU A 228 -7.90 -15.97 -0.35
CA LEU A 228 -8.17 -14.64 0.19
C LEU A 228 -8.24 -14.70 1.72
N ARG A 229 -7.66 -13.69 2.38
CA ARG A 229 -7.81 -13.53 3.83
C ARG A 229 -9.14 -12.84 4.10
N ARG A 230 -10.14 -13.61 4.54
CA ARG A 230 -11.44 -13.08 4.96
C ARG A 230 -11.27 -11.96 6.00
N ASP A 231 -12.13 -10.94 5.93
CA ASP A 231 -12.15 -9.78 6.85
C ASP A 231 -10.88 -8.93 6.84
N SER A 232 -10.03 -9.05 5.82
CA SER A 232 -8.75 -8.31 5.74
C SER A 232 -8.80 -7.04 4.91
N GLY A 233 -9.93 -6.75 4.25
CA GLY A 233 -10.17 -5.49 3.57
C GLY A 233 -10.75 -4.44 4.53
N GLY A 234 -10.31 -3.19 4.42
CA GLY A 234 -10.90 -2.11 5.19
C GLY A 234 -12.38 -1.91 4.80
N ALA A 235 -13.26 -1.90 5.80
CA ALA A 235 -14.69 -1.69 5.59
C ALA A 235 -14.95 -0.26 5.09
N GLY A 236 -15.92 -0.10 4.19
CA GLY A 236 -16.33 1.20 3.67
C GLY A 236 -17.55 1.03 2.78
N ARG A 237 -18.16 2.14 2.35
CA ARG A 237 -19.16 2.10 1.27
C ARG A 237 -18.58 1.33 0.08
N MET A 238 -17.34 1.68 -0.28
CA MET A 238 -16.47 0.87 -1.10
C MET A 238 -15.44 0.17 -0.20
N ARG A 239 -15.34 -1.15 -0.32
CA ARG A 239 -14.46 -2.00 0.50
C ARG A 239 -13.05 -1.99 -0.08
N GLY A 240 -12.02 -1.93 0.77
CA GLY A 240 -10.65 -2.16 0.32
C GLY A 240 -10.42 -3.63 -0.02
N GLY A 241 -9.64 -3.92 -1.06
CA GLY A 241 -9.35 -5.29 -1.52
C GLY A 241 -8.79 -6.17 -0.40
N THR A 242 -9.14 -7.45 -0.37
CA THR A 242 -8.61 -8.37 0.66
C THR A 242 -7.14 -8.71 0.39
N GLY A 243 -6.41 -9.02 1.46
CA GLY A 243 -5.11 -9.69 1.38
C GLY A 243 -5.27 -11.20 1.20
N VAL A 244 -4.24 -11.93 1.61
CA VAL A 244 -4.03 -13.36 1.33
C VAL A 244 -3.66 -14.09 2.61
N ASP A 245 -4.22 -15.29 2.80
CA ASP A 245 -3.74 -16.31 3.74
C ASP A 245 -3.02 -17.39 2.93
N ARG A 246 -1.71 -17.50 3.11
CA ARG A 246 -0.87 -18.45 2.39
C ARG A 246 -0.02 -19.26 3.35
N ALA A 247 -0.01 -20.58 3.19
CA ALA A 247 0.75 -21.50 4.02
C ALA A 247 1.67 -22.40 3.20
N LEU A 248 2.94 -22.47 3.60
CA LEU A 248 3.99 -23.27 2.97
C LEU A 248 4.57 -24.22 4.01
N ALA A 249 4.43 -25.52 3.78
CA ALA A 249 5.03 -26.56 4.61
C ALA A 249 6.40 -26.96 4.06
N VAL A 250 7.38 -27.13 4.93
CA VAL A 250 8.69 -27.69 4.55
C VAL A 250 8.57 -29.20 4.46
N THR A 251 8.95 -29.77 3.32
CA THR A 251 8.80 -31.21 3.09
C THR A 251 10.07 -32.01 3.35
N VAL A 252 11.25 -31.40 3.22
CA VAL A 252 12.54 -32.08 3.36
C VAL A 252 13.57 -31.19 4.05
N GLY A 253 14.25 -31.77 5.05
CA GLY A 253 15.44 -31.22 5.67
C GLY A 253 15.24 -29.86 6.36
N ARG A 254 16.37 -29.16 6.53
CA ARG A 254 16.43 -27.82 7.13
C ARG A 254 16.51 -26.77 6.02
N ILE A 255 15.65 -25.76 6.11
CA ILE A 255 15.70 -24.59 5.23
C ILE A 255 15.80 -23.30 6.05
N VAL A 256 16.44 -22.29 5.49
CA VAL A 256 16.52 -20.95 6.09
C VAL A 256 15.69 -20.00 5.24
N ALA A 257 14.77 -19.29 5.88
CA ALA A 257 13.99 -18.23 5.26
C ALA A 257 14.45 -16.85 5.74
N SER A 258 14.76 -15.96 4.80
CA SER A 258 14.91 -14.53 5.05
C SER A 258 13.57 -13.86 4.80
N TYR A 259 12.86 -13.54 5.87
CA TYR A 259 11.56 -12.88 5.85
C TYR A 259 11.71 -11.35 5.87
N ARG A 260 11.15 -10.69 4.87
CA ARG A 260 11.19 -9.23 4.69
C ARG A 260 9.81 -8.71 4.34
N SER A 261 9.18 -8.05 5.30
CA SER A 261 7.81 -7.57 5.19
C SER A 261 7.62 -6.24 5.94
N GLU A 262 6.45 -5.65 5.78
CA GLU A 262 5.96 -4.47 6.50
C GLU A 262 4.49 -4.65 6.85
N ARG A 263 3.83 -3.63 7.45
CA ARG A 263 2.41 -3.65 7.86
C ARG A 263 2.06 -4.52 9.08
N HIS A 264 3.05 -5.05 9.78
CA HIS A 264 2.85 -5.73 11.08
C HIS A 264 2.53 -4.74 12.21
N TYR A 265 2.96 -3.48 12.06
CA TYR A 265 2.82 -2.44 13.10
C TYR A 265 1.99 -1.25 12.67
N THR A 266 1.57 -1.19 11.40
CA THR A 266 0.79 -0.06 10.87
C THR A 266 -0.28 -0.57 9.91
N SER A 267 -1.46 0.02 9.98
CA SER A 267 -2.58 -0.35 9.11
C SER A 267 -2.64 0.52 7.85
N PRO A 268 -3.06 -0.05 6.70
CA PRO A 268 -3.53 0.73 5.55
C PRO A 268 -4.72 1.60 5.97
N TRP A 269 -4.61 2.91 5.74
CA TRP A 269 -5.61 3.86 6.19
C TRP A 269 -6.83 3.89 5.26
N GLY A 270 -8.01 4.01 5.84
CA GLY A 270 -9.26 4.26 5.13
C GLY A 270 -9.50 5.76 4.89
N LEU A 271 -10.46 6.07 4.02
CA LEU A 271 -10.80 7.45 3.63
C LEU A 271 -12.28 7.78 3.82
N PHE A 272 -12.54 9.02 4.23
CA PHE A 272 -13.88 9.63 4.28
C PHE A 272 -14.91 8.76 5.02
N GLY A 273 -14.55 8.28 6.22
CA GLY A 273 -15.38 7.38 7.02
C GLY A 273 -15.14 5.88 6.78
N GLY A 274 -14.40 5.54 5.72
CA GLY A 274 -13.90 4.19 5.49
C GLY A 274 -12.85 3.80 6.53
N ARG A 275 -12.84 2.52 6.88
CA ARG A 275 -12.01 1.94 7.95
C ARG A 275 -10.65 1.50 7.43
N ALA A 276 -9.67 1.53 8.32
CA ALA A 276 -8.36 0.95 8.08
C ALA A 276 -8.45 -0.58 7.89
N ALA A 277 -7.54 -1.14 7.11
CA ALA A 277 -7.43 -2.59 6.97
C ALA A 277 -6.67 -3.19 8.17
N PRO A 278 -6.91 -4.46 8.52
CA PRO A 278 -6.11 -5.16 9.52
C PRO A 278 -4.62 -5.22 9.18
N ARG A 279 -3.81 -5.32 10.24
CA ARG A 279 -2.36 -5.49 10.13
C ARG A 279 -2.01 -6.86 9.54
N TRP A 280 -0.79 -6.94 9.05
CA TRP A 280 -0.23 -8.19 8.56
C TRP A 280 0.24 -9.03 9.73
N GLU A 281 0.11 -10.34 9.58
CA GLU A 281 0.56 -11.32 10.57
C GLU A 281 1.39 -12.39 9.86
N THR A 282 2.35 -12.96 10.55
CA THR A 282 3.11 -14.10 10.04
C THR A 282 3.46 -14.99 11.20
N GLU A 283 3.28 -16.29 11.01
CA GLU A 283 3.53 -17.29 12.03
C GLU A 283 4.29 -18.47 11.42
N VAL A 284 5.08 -19.14 12.26
CA VAL A 284 5.57 -20.48 12.00
C VAL A 284 4.82 -21.43 12.91
N ARG A 285 4.19 -22.44 12.32
CA ARG A 285 3.66 -23.59 13.06
C ARG A 285 4.71 -24.68 13.02
N ARG A 286 5.20 -25.06 14.19
CA ARG A 286 6.22 -26.09 14.37
C ARG A 286 5.59 -27.46 14.25
N ALA A 287 6.39 -28.44 13.82
CA ALA A 287 5.94 -29.83 13.71
C ALA A 287 5.44 -30.42 15.05
N ASP A 288 5.91 -29.90 16.18
CA ASP A 288 5.48 -30.28 17.53
C ASP A 288 4.17 -29.60 17.99
N GLY A 289 3.57 -28.78 17.13
CA GLY A 289 2.34 -28.03 17.41
C GLY A 289 2.56 -26.62 17.97
N GLY A 290 3.80 -26.21 18.24
CA GLY A 290 4.13 -24.85 18.69
C GLY A 290 3.81 -23.80 17.63
N ILE A 291 3.38 -22.60 18.06
CA ILE A 291 3.15 -21.45 17.16
C ILE A 291 4.08 -20.31 17.56
N GLU A 292 4.87 -19.84 16.60
CA GLU A 292 5.79 -18.72 16.77
C GLU A 292 5.35 -17.54 15.89
N ALA A 293 5.03 -16.41 16.51
CA ALA A 293 4.77 -15.17 15.80
C ALA A 293 6.08 -14.56 15.25
N ILE A 294 6.09 -14.21 13.97
CA ILE A 294 7.27 -13.72 13.27
C ILE A 294 7.15 -12.20 13.05
N PRO A 295 8.12 -11.39 13.51
CA PRO A 295 8.10 -9.95 13.28
C PRO A 295 8.33 -9.60 11.80
N SER A 296 8.01 -8.36 11.42
CA SER A 296 8.08 -7.88 10.03
C SER A 296 9.40 -8.16 9.29
N LYS A 297 10.54 -8.29 9.98
CA LYS A 297 11.80 -8.77 9.40
C LYS A 297 12.40 -9.82 10.32
N ALA A 298 12.73 -10.98 9.77
CA ALA A 298 13.31 -12.08 10.53
C ALA A 298 14.17 -12.98 9.63
N ARG A 299 15.15 -13.65 10.25
CA ARG A 299 15.77 -14.85 9.69
C ARG A 299 15.18 -16.03 10.44
N ILE A 300 14.53 -16.92 9.72
CA ILE A 300 13.78 -18.04 10.28
C ILE A 300 14.48 -19.33 9.84
N THR A 301 14.64 -20.27 10.78
CA THR A 301 15.03 -21.63 10.47
C THR A 301 13.78 -22.50 10.55
N LEU A 302 13.54 -23.27 9.49
CA LEU A 302 12.40 -24.17 9.37
C LEU A 302 12.94 -25.59 9.15
N GLU A 303 12.35 -26.54 9.86
CA GLU A 303 12.62 -27.97 9.70
C GLU A 303 11.49 -28.63 8.92
N ALA A 304 11.73 -29.84 8.40
CA ALA A 304 10.68 -30.64 7.77
C ALA A 304 9.48 -30.81 8.72
N GLY A 305 8.28 -30.56 8.20
CA GLY A 305 7.03 -30.53 8.96
C GLY A 305 6.62 -29.14 9.47
N ASP A 306 7.54 -28.17 9.54
CA ASP A 306 7.18 -26.80 9.89
C ASP A 306 6.37 -26.13 8.77
N VAL A 307 5.45 -25.25 9.15
CA VAL A 307 4.62 -24.47 8.23
C VAL A 307 4.84 -22.98 8.45
N LEU A 308 5.33 -22.29 7.43
CA LEU A 308 5.33 -20.82 7.40
C LEU A 308 3.99 -20.34 6.85
N ARG A 309 3.24 -19.58 7.65
CA ARG A 309 1.97 -18.98 7.24
C ARG A 309 2.09 -17.46 7.22
N VAL A 310 1.81 -16.87 6.06
CA VAL A 310 1.83 -15.43 5.82
C VAL A 310 0.39 -14.96 5.64
N LEU A 311 -0.05 -14.05 6.51
CA LEU A 311 -1.35 -13.40 6.44
C LEU A 311 -1.15 -11.93 6.06
N THR A 312 -1.34 -11.63 4.78
CA THR A 312 -1.30 -10.24 4.32
C THR A 312 -2.64 -9.56 4.59
N GLY A 313 -2.59 -8.29 4.95
CA GLY A 313 -3.75 -7.40 5.03
C GLY A 313 -4.08 -6.79 3.66
N GLY A 314 -5.31 -6.29 3.56
CA GLY A 314 -5.86 -5.66 2.37
C GLY A 314 -5.53 -4.18 2.20
N GLY A 315 -6.34 -3.47 1.43
CA GLY A 315 -6.36 -2.01 1.36
C GLY A 315 -7.42 -1.39 2.29
N GLY A 316 -7.32 -0.10 2.56
CA GLY A 316 -8.31 0.66 3.34
C GLY A 316 -9.64 0.83 2.59
N GLY A 317 -10.72 0.99 3.34
CA GLY A 317 -12.05 1.28 2.79
C GLY A 317 -12.27 2.76 2.48
N TYR A 318 -13.34 3.05 1.73
CA TYR A 318 -13.72 4.41 1.34
C TYR A 318 -15.22 4.65 1.63
N GLY A 319 -15.54 5.78 2.26
CA GLY A 319 -16.93 6.12 2.62
C GLY A 319 -17.43 5.35 3.84
N ASP A 320 -18.55 5.78 4.43
CA ASP A 320 -19.12 5.10 5.60
C ASP A 320 -19.54 3.65 5.24
N PRO A 321 -19.02 2.62 5.94
CA PRO A 321 -19.45 1.23 5.73
C PRO A 321 -20.98 1.01 5.77
N TYR A 322 -21.73 1.80 6.54
CA TYR A 322 -23.17 1.59 6.69
C TYR A 322 -23.96 2.15 5.49
N GLU A 323 -23.31 2.89 4.60
CA GLU A 323 -23.86 3.28 3.29
C GLU A 323 -23.68 2.19 2.23
N ARG A 324 -22.90 1.13 2.49
CA ARG A 324 -22.74 0.02 1.55
C ARG A 324 -24.11 -0.66 1.32
N PRO A 325 -24.52 -0.95 0.08
CA PRO A 325 -25.75 -1.70 -0.17
C PRO A 325 -25.74 -3.08 0.50
N ALA A 326 -26.82 -3.46 1.18
CA ALA A 326 -26.88 -4.73 1.92
C ALA A 326 -26.68 -5.95 1.00
N GLY A 327 -27.22 -5.91 -0.23
CA GLY A 327 -26.99 -6.94 -1.24
C GLY A 327 -25.52 -7.09 -1.66
N ALA A 328 -24.73 -6.01 -1.66
CA ALA A 328 -23.30 -6.08 -1.93
C ALA A 328 -22.53 -6.72 -0.75
N VAL A 329 -22.96 -6.45 0.49
CA VAL A 329 -22.42 -7.11 1.69
C VAL A 329 -22.75 -8.60 1.68
N LEU A 330 -23.97 -8.98 1.31
CA LEU A 330 -24.34 -10.40 1.13
C LEU A 330 -23.43 -11.07 0.10
N ALA A 331 -23.21 -10.46 -1.06
CA ALA A 331 -22.30 -10.98 -2.08
C ALA A 331 -20.86 -11.16 -1.54
N ASP A 332 -20.34 -10.18 -0.78
CA ASP A 332 -19.03 -10.30 -0.14
C ASP A 332 -18.96 -11.48 0.85
N VAL A 333 -20.05 -11.78 1.55
CA VAL A 333 -20.13 -12.91 2.49
C VAL A 333 -20.22 -14.24 1.76
N LEU A 334 -21.02 -14.32 0.69
CA LEU A 334 -21.12 -15.51 -0.15
C LEU A 334 -19.78 -15.82 -0.85
N ASP A 335 -19.03 -14.80 -1.24
CA ASP A 335 -17.68 -14.92 -1.81
C ASP A 335 -16.59 -15.19 -0.75
N GLY A 336 -16.94 -15.23 0.55
CA GLY A 336 -16.01 -15.47 1.65
C GLY A 336 -15.00 -14.33 1.89
N LYS A 337 -15.24 -13.13 1.33
CA LYS A 337 -14.43 -11.93 1.53
C LYS A 337 -14.69 -11.30 2.90
N VAL A 338 -15.96 -11.33 3.32
CA VAL A 338 -16.46 -10.82 4.60
C VAL A 338 -17.11 -11.99 5.38
N SER A 339 -17.01 -12.03 6.69
CA SER A 339 -17.74 -12.99 7.53
C SER A 339 -19.12 -12.46 7.91
N VAL A 340 -20.04 -13.37 8.30
CA VAL A 340 -21.37 -12.98 8.82
C VAL A 340 -21.25 -12.04 10.02
N ALA A 341 -20.29 -12.30 10.91
CA ALA A 341 -20.01 -11.41 12.04
C ALA A 341 -19.55 -10.02 11.58
N ALA A 342 -18.60 -9.95 10.64
CA ALA A 342 -18.13 -8.67 10.11
C ALA A 342 -19.21 -7.93 9.31
N ALA A 343 -20.11 -8.62 8.62
CA ALA A 343 -21.27 -8.01 7.95
C ALA A 343 -22.14 -7.24 8.96
N GLN A 344 -22.40 -7.85 10.12
CA GLN A 344 -23.16 -7.23 11.19
C GLN A 344 -22.38 -6.09 11.85
N ASP A 345 -21.15 -6.34 12.31
CA ASP A 345 -20.40 -5.40 13.12
C ASP A 345 -19.90 -4.19 12.31
N SER A 346 -19.38 -4.44 11.11
CA SER A 346 -18.73 -3.41 10.29
C SER A 346 -19.68 -2.69 9.35
N TYR A 347 -20.75 -3.33 8.89
CA TYR A 347 -21.67 -2.77 7.89
C TYR A 347 -23.12 -2.60 8.37
N GLY A 348 -23.44 -3.11 9.57
CA GLY A 348 -24.79 -3.11 10.12
C GLY A 348 -25.75 -3.97 9.30
N VAL A 349 -25.27 -5.03 8.65
CA VAL A 349 -26.06 -5.93 7.81
C VAL A 349 -26.17 -7.29 8.47
N ALA A 350 -27.39 -7.70 8.80
CA ALA A 350 -27.68 -9.04 9.31
C ALA A 350 -27.91 -9.99 8.15
N ILE A 351 -27.30 -11.18 8.22
CA ILE A 351 -27.42 -12.23 7.20
C ILE A 351 -27.97 -13.48 7.85
N ASP A 352 -29.02 -14.04 7.23
CA ASP A 352 -29.60 -15.33 7.60
C ASP A 352 -29.46 -16.29 6.41
N GLY A 353 -28.61 -17.31 6.59
CA GLY A 353 -28.23 -18.22 5.51
C GLY A 353 -27.64 -17.50 4.29
N HIS A 354 -28.41 -17.48 3.21
CA HIS A 354 -28.03 -16.85 1.92
C HIS A 354 -28.84 -15.58 1.62
N ALA A 355 -29.50 -14.99 2.61
CA ALA A 355 -30.33 -13.80 2.45
C ALA A 355 -29.98 -12.71 3.47
N VAL A 356 -30.32 -11.46 3.13
CA VAL A 356 -30.28 -10.34 4.07
C VAL A 356 -31.51 -10.41 4.96
N ASP A 357 -31.33 -10.29 6.28
CA ASP A 357 -32.42 -9.99 7.20
C ASP A 357 -32.64 -8.47 7.22
N ASP A 358 -33.60 -8.01 6.41
CA ASP A 358 -33.91 -6.59 6.25
C ASP A 358 -34.35 -5.93 7.57
N ALA A 359 -35.15 -6.62 8.38
CA ALA A 359 -35.67 -6.09 9.64
C ALA A 359 -34.53 -5.86 10.65
N SER A 360 -33.63 -6.83 10.80
CA SER A 360 -32.46 -6.69 11.66
C SER A 360 -31.46 -5.68 11.11
N THR A 361 -31.24 -5.66 9.80
CA THR A 361 -30.37 -4.67 9.13
C THR A 361 -30.86 -3.24 9.35
N SER A 362 -32.16 -2.97 9.19
CA SER A 362 -32.74 -1.66 9.48
C SER A 362 -32.55 -1.25 10.94
N ARG A 363 -32.77 -2.18 11.89
CA ARG A 363 -32.54 -1.92 13.32
C ARG A 363 -31.09 -1.59 13.64
N LEU A 364 -30.13 -2.38 13.13
CA LEU A 364 -28.70 -2.18 13.34
C LEU A 364 -28.22 -0.82 12.81
N ARG A 365 -28.66 -0.45 11.61
CA ARG A 365 -28.29 0.84 10.99
C ARG A 365 -28.91 2.04 11.70
N ALA A 366 -30.17 1.93 12.13
CA ALA A 366 -30.84 2.98 12.90
C ALA A 366 -30.16 3.20 14.26
N ALA A 367 -29.77 2.12 14.95
CA ALA A 367 -29.05 2.20 16.22
C ALA A 367 -27.72 2.95 16.07
N ARG A 368 -26.97 2.76 14.97
CA ARG A 368 -25.73 3.50 14.73
C ARG A 368 -25.94 4.98 14.43
N GLN A 369 -26.98 5.37 13.69
CA GLN A 369 -27.25 6.79 13.37
C GLN A 369 -27.44 7.65 14.63
N SER A 370 -27.89 7.06 15.74
CA SER A 370 -27.98 7.73 17.05
C SER A 370 -26.60 8.06 17.67
N THR A 371 -25.53 7.43 17.18
CA THR A 371 -24.14 7.62 17.65
C THR A 371 -23.40 8.54 16.67
N LYS A 372 -22.95 9.70 17.14
CA LYS A 372 -22.32 10.74 16.31
C LYS A 372 -21.04 10.21 15.62
N VAL A 373 -21.04 10.16 14.28
CA VAL A 373 -19.85 9.78 13.49
C VAL A 373 -18.84 10.92 13.50
N VAL A 374 -17.63 10.64 13.97
CA VAL A 374 -16.51 11.59 13.86
C VAL A 374 -16.05 11.61 12.40
N ASN A 375 -16.19 12.75 11.74
CA ASN A 375 -15.85 12.92 10.34
C ASN A 375 -14.32 13.10 10.18
N THR A 376 -13.57 12.01 10.25
CA THR A 376 -12.13 12.00 9.97
C THR A 376 -11.88 11.64 8.51
N ILE A 377 -11.08 12.47 7.83
CA ILE A 377 -10.64 12.19 6.44
C ILE A 377 -9.86 10.87 6.38
N TYR A 378 -9.04 10.58 7.38
CA TYR A 378 -8.24 9.35 7.46
C TYR A 378 -8.60 8.54 8.70
N ASP A 379 -8.90 7.26 8.51
CA ASP A 379 -8.89 6.27 9.57
C ASP A 379 -7.56 5.51 9.47
N ARG A 380 -6.66 5.67 10.44
CA ARG A 380 -5.34 5.01 10.44
C ARG A 380 -5.32 3.68 11.19
N GLY A 381 -6.48 3.25 11.69
CA GLY A 381 -6.60 2.15 12.64
C GLY A 381 -6.03 2.51 14.01
N ASP A 382 -6.18 1.59 14.96
CA ASP A 382 -5.63 1.76 16.29
C ASP A 382 -4.11 1.83 16.22
N SER A 383 -3.54 2.91 16.76
CA SER A 383 -2.14 3.02 17.08
C SER A 383 -1.87 2.12 18.28
N ALA A 384 -1.09 1.05 18.09
CA ALA A 384 -0.62 0.20 19.18
C ALA A 384 0.73 0.70 19.68
#